data_AF-A0A1Z8N5L1-F1
#
_entry.id   AF-A0A1Z8N5L1-F1
#
_cell.length_a   1.000
_cell.length_b   1.000
_cell.length_c   1.000
_cell.angle_alpha   90.00
_cell.angle_beta   90.00
_cell.angle_gamma   90.00
#
_symmetry.space_group_name_H-M   'P 1'
#
loop_
_entity.id
_entity.type
_entity.pdbx_description
1 polymer ?
#
loop_
_entity_poly.entity_id
_entity_poly.type
_entity_poly.pdbx_seq_one_letter_code
_entity_poly.pdbx_strand_id
1 'polypeptide(L)'
;MANPTKLSNESGEWLEVEMSDEEVARLNELSDENDKDISSIRPHRDQLLLTSDWTISNDSPLTTAKQDEWKTYRQNLRDLPAAYTRVSAVVWPTPPE
;
A
#
# COMPACT_ATOMS: atom_id res chain seq x y z
N MET A 1 -3.12 22.81 12.43
CA MET A 1 -4.04 23.71 11.69
C MET A 1 -4.50 22.91 10.47
N ALA A 2 -5.75 22.45 10.46
CA ALA A 2 -6.29 21.68 9.33
C ALA A 2 -6.52 22.63 8.13
N ASN A 3 -6.24 22.18 6.91
CA ASN A 3 -6.53 22.96 5.71
C ASN A 3 -8.06 23.03 5.48
N PRO A 4 -8.65 24.21 5.24
CA PRO A 4 -10.09 24.34 5.04
C PRO A 4 -10.52 23.61 3.76
N THR A 5 -11.64 22.91 3.84
CA THR A 5 -12.23 22.22 2.68
C THR A 5 -13.10 23.20 1.90
N LYS A 6 -12.88 23.34 0.59
CA LYS A 6 -13.69 24.20 -0.28
C LYS A 6 -14.95 23.46 -0.71
N LEU A 7 -16.11 23.95 -0.28
CA LEU A 7 -17.42 23.44 -0.68
C LEU A 7 -18.20 24.54 -1.41
N SER A 8 -18.78 24.24 -2.57
CA SER A 8 -19.64 25.20 -3.27
C SER A 8 -21.05 25.21 -2.68
N ASN A 9 -21.58 26.38 -2.35
CA ASN A 9 -22.98 26.53 -1.95
C ASN A 9 -23.93 26.47 -3.16
N GLU A 10 -25.23 26.52 -2.91
CA GLU A 10 -26.31 26.49 -3.92
C GLU A 10 -26.25 27.66 -4.92
N SER A 11 -25.49 28.71 -4.57
CA SER A 11 -25.25 29.89 -5.41
C SER A 11 -23.94 29.79 -6.21
N GLY A 12 -23.20 28.68 -6.11
CA GLY A 12 -21.93 28.45 -6.80
C GLY A 12 -20.72 29.13 -6.16
N GLU A 13 -20.86 29.65 -4.94
CA GLU A 13 -19.78 30.30 -4.20
C GLU A 13 -19.02 29.28 -3.33
N TRP A 14 -17.69 29.32 -3.37
CA TRP A 14 -16.85 28.45 -2.53
C TRP A 14 -16.84 28.95 -1.08
N LEU A 15 -17.43 28.18 -0.18
CA LEU A 15 -17.29 28.33 1.26
C LEU A 15 -16.06 27.56 1.73
N GLU A 16 -15.23 28.22 2.54
CA GLU A 16 -14.14 27.58 3.29
C GLU A 16 -14.72 27.08 4.60
N VAL A 17 -14.89 25.75 4.71
CA VAL A 17 -15.37 25.13 5.94
C VAL A 17 -14.15 24.62 6.70
N GLU A 18 -13.93 25.18 7.89
CA GLU A 18 -12.97 24.64 8.85
C GLU A 18 -13.59 23.44 9.55
N MET A 19 -12.88 22.32 9.53
CA MET A 19 -13.20 21.20 10.39
C MET A 19 -12.98 21.62 11.84
N SER A 20 -13.95 21.37 12.70
CA SER A 20 -13.74 21.53 14.14
C SER A 20 -12.62 20.60 14.62
N ASP A 21 -11.92 21.00 15.69
CA ASP A 21 -10.89 20.16 16.30
C ASP A 21 -11.42 18.76 16.68
N GLU A 22 -12.70 18.67 17.06
CA GLU A 22 -13.39 17.41 17.34
C GLU A 22 -13.56 16.54 16.09
N GLU A 23 -13.93 17.11 14.95
CA GLU A 23 -14.05 16.38 13.68
C GLU A 23 -12.69 15.90 13.18
N VAL A 24 -11.65 16.72 13.31
CA VAL A 24 -10.28 16.34 12.96
C VAL A 24 -9.82 15.16 13.83
N ALA A 25 -10.06 15.21 15.13
CA ALA A 25 -9.71 14.11 16.03
C ALA A 25 -10.41 12.80 15.65
N ARG A 26 -11.71 12.86 15.31
CA ARG A 26 -12.47 11.69 14.83
C ARG A 26 -11.93 11.12 13.53
N LEU A 27 -11.56 11.96 12.56
CA LEU A 27 -10.98 11.48 11.30
C LEU A 27 -9.60 10.84 11.49
N ASN A 28 -8.77 11.41 12.36
CA ASN A 28 -7.45 10.85 12.65
C ASN A 28 -7.57 9.44 13.25
N GLU A 29 -8.46 9.25 14.22
CA GLU A 29 -8.72 7.94 14.82
C GLU A 29 -9.21 6.92 13.76
N LEU A 30 -10.17 7.33 12.91
CA LEU A 30 -10.65 6.47 11.83
C LEU A 30 -9.54 6.11 10.84
N SER A 31 -8.67 7.06 10.51
CA SER A 31 -7.51 6.82 9.65
C SER A 31 -6.51 5.86 10.30
N ASP A 32 -6.28 5.98 11.61
CA ASP A 32 -5.38 5.09 12.35
C ASP A 32 -5.90 3.65 12.43
N GLU A 33 -7.22 3.47 12.58
CA GLU A 33 -7.85 2.15 12.52
C GLU A 33 -7.75 1.53 11.13
N ASN A 34 -8.05 2.31 10.09
CA ASN A 34 -7.88 1.86 8.70
C ASN A 34 -6.43 1.49 8.38
N ASP A 35 -5.45 2.20 8.94
CA ASP A 35 -4.04 1.89 8.71
C ASP A 35 -3.63 0.53 9.32
N LYS A 36 -4.27 0.10 10.41
CA LYS A 36 -4.04 -1.22 11.02
C LYS A 36 -4.68 -2.36 10.22
N ASP A 37 -5.60 -2.06 9.30
CA ASP A 37 -6.21 -3.07 8.44
C ASP A 37 -5.25 -3.51 7.32
N ILE A 38 -4.42 -4.50 7.64
CA ILE A 38 -3.48 -5.12 6.71
C ILE A 38 -4.12 -6.07 5.67
N SER A 39 -5.46 -6.13 5.58
CA SER A 39 -6.17 -7.00 4.63
C SER A 39 -5.77 -6.73 3.18
N SER A 40 -5.42 -5.48 2.84
CA SER A 40 -4.98 -5.04 1.52
C SER A 40 -3.59 -5.53 1.09
N ILE A 41 -2.73 -5.92 2.04
CA ILE A 41 -1.36 -6.38 1.74
C ILE A 41 -1.38 -7.70 0.95
N ARG A 42 -2.24 -8.64 1.36
CA ARG A 42 -2.32 -9.98 0.76
C ARG A 42 -2.64 -9.96 -0.75
N PRO A 43 -3.71 -9.29 -1.22
CA PRO A 43 -4.02 -9.25 -2.65
C PRO A 43 -2.92 -8.56 -3.47
N HIS A 44 -2.29 -7.50 -2.96
CA HIS A 44 -1.20 -6.83 -3.67
C HIS A 44 0.04 -7.74 -3.78
N ARG A 45 0.41 -8.41 -2.68
CA ARG A 45 1.45 -9.44 -2.68
C ARG A 45 1.15 -10.54 -3.70
N ASP A 46 -0.08 -11.03 -3.73
CA ASP A 46 -0.49 -12.11 -4.62
C ASP A 46 -0.39 -11.68 -6.09
N GLN A 47 -0.74 -10.43 -6.42
CA GLN A 47 -0.53 -9.87 -7.75
C GLN A 47 0.96 -9.81 -8.14
N LEU A 48 1.84 -9.37 -7.23
CA LEU A 48 3.28 -9.32 -7.49
C LEU A 48 3.90 -10.73 -7.63
N LEU A 49 3.41 -11.70 -6.86
CA LEU A 49 3.80 -13.10 -7.02
C LEU A 49 3.28 -13.68 -8.34
N LEU A 50 2.06 -13.37 -8.75
CA LEU A 50 1.52 -13.86 -10.01
C LEU A 50 2.31 -13.32 -11.21
N THR A 51 2.57 -12.01 -11.22
CA THR A 51 3.26 -11.33 -12.33
C THR A 51 4.74 -11.71 -12.46
N SER A 52 5.37 -12.12 -11.36
CA SER A 52 6.75 -12.60 -11.33
C SER A 52 6.90 -14.12 -11.41
N ASP A 53 5.81 -14.89 -11.56
CA ASP A 53 5.87 -16.36 -11.48
C ASP A 53 6.76 -16.99 -12.56
N TRP A 54 6.70 -16.45 -13.78
CA TRP A 54 7.49 -16.91 -14.93
C TRP A 54 9.01 -16.81 -14.70
N THR A 55 9.46 -15.93 -13.80
CA THR A 55 10.88 -15.68 -13.55
C THR A 55 11.59 -16.83 -12.84
N ILE A 56 10.84 -17.70 -12.15
CA ILE A 56 11.37 -18.86 -11.43
C ILE A 56 11.00 -20.20 -12.06
N SER A 57 10.32 -20.17 -13.22
CA SER A 57 9.97 -21.39 -13.96
C SER A 57 11.22 -22.05 -14.55
N ASN A 58 11.21 -23.38 -14.66
CA ASN A 58 12.29 -24.12 -15.32
C ASN A 58 12.48 -23.72 -16.80
N ASP A 59 11.41 -23.28 -17.46
CA ASP A 59 11.43 -22.80 -18.84
C ASP A 59 11.76 -21.30 -18.95
N SER A 60 12.13 -20.66 -17.84
CA SER A 60 12.48 -19.25 -17.83
C SER A 60 13.73 -18.99 -18.68
N PRO A 61 13.73 -17.95 -19.53
CA PRO A 61 14.93 -17.57 -20.29
C PRO A 61 16.02 -16.94 -19.41
N LEU A 62 15.75 -16.72 -18.11
CA LEU A 62 16.68 -16.11 -17.17
C LEU A 62 17.81 -17.07 -16.78
N THR A 63 18.99 -16.49 -16.57
CA THR A 63 20.11 -17.21 -15.98
C THR A 63 19.80 -17.64 -14.55
N THR A 64 20.45 -18.70 -14.06
CA THR A 64 20.29 -19.18 -12.67
C THR A 64 20.49 -18.07 -11.64
N ALA A 65 21.51 -17.22 -11.83
CA ALA A 65 21.79 -16.10 -10.94
C ALA A 65 20.61 -15.12 -10.85
N LYS A 66 19.99 -14.78 -12.00
CA LYS A 66 18.79 -13.94 -11.99
C LYS A 66 17.59 -14.64 -11.39
N GLN A 67 17.39 -15.92 -11.65
CA GLN A 67 16.31 -16.66 -10.98
C GLN A 67 16.48 -16.65 -9.45
N ASP A 68 17.70 -16.67 -8.92
CA ASP A 68 17.96 -16.61 -7.48
C ASP A 68 17.66 -15.22 -6.87
N GLU A 69 17.94 -14.14 -7.60
CA GLU A 69 17.49 -12.79 -7.23
C GLU A 69 15.95 -12.72 -7.19
N TRP A 70 15.28 -13.27 -8.20
CA TRP A 70 13.82 -13.33 -8.24
C TRP A 70 13.21 -14.20 -7.13
N LYS A 71 13.85 -15.32 -6.77
CA LYS A 71 13.45 -16.12 -5.59
C LYS A 71 13.54 -15.30 -4.31
N THR A 72 14.62 -14.54 -4.13
CA THR A 72 14.82 -13.66 -2.97
C THR A 72 13.74 -12.58 -2.90
N TYR A 73 13.49 -11.89 -4.01
CA TYR A 73 12.40 -10.91 -4.15
C TYR A 73 11.04 -11.51 -3.77
N ARG A 74 10.70 -12.68 -4.33
CA ARG A 74 9.44 -13.39 -4.05
C ARG A 74 9.34 -13.88 -2.61
N GLN A 75 10.45 -14.21 -1.96
CA GLN A 75 10.47 -14.54 -0.54
C GLN A 75 10.16 -13.31 0.31
N ASN A 76 10.83 -12.18 0.05
CA ASN A 76 10.58 -10.92 0.74
C ASN A 76 9.11 -10.50 0.65
N LEU A 77 8.46 -10.70 -0.52
CA LEU A 77 7.02 -10.48 -0.68
C LEU A 77 6.16 -11.35 0.25
N ARG A 78 6.51 -12.64 0.38
CA ARG A 78 5.75 -13.59 1.23
C ARG A 78 5.85 -13.25 2.71
N ASP A 79 6.94 -12.64 3.12
CA ASP A 79 7.22 -12.29 4.51
C ASP A 79 6.49 -11.00 4.96
N LEU A 80 6.05 -10.14 4.02
CA LEU A 80 5.39 -8.86 4.34
C LEU A 80 4.19 -8.98 5.29
N PRO A 81 3.20 -9.87 5.10
CA PRO A 81 2.01 -9.89 5.96
C PRO A 81 2.30 -10.28 7.42
N ALA A 82 3.45 -10.89 7.69
CA ALA A 82 3.89 -11.23 9.04
C ALA A 82 4.81 -10.14 9.65
N ALA A 83 5.43 -9.30 8.81
CA ALA A 83 6.38 -8.28 9.23
C ALA A 83 5.74 -6.94 9.62
N TYR A 84 4.49 -6.68 9.21
CA TYR A 84 3.83 -5.38 9.40
C TYR A 84 2.47 -5.50 10.08
N THR A 85 2.16 -4.52 10.91
CA THR A 85 0.85 -4.35 11.56
C THR A 85 0.09 -3.12 11.06
N ARG A 86 0.71 -2.36 10.14
CA ARG A 86 0.18 -1.13 9.54
C ARG A 86 0.48 -1.10 8.04
N VAL A 87 -0.49 -0.72 7.22
CA VAL A 87 -0.36 -0.64 5.76
C VAL A 87 0.62 0.45 5.35
N SER A 88 0.56 1.62 5.99
CA SER A 88 1.44 2.76 5.73
C SER A 88 2.91 2.48 5.99
N ALA A 89 3.22 1.50 6.85
CA ALA A 89 4.57 1.10 7.19
C ALA A 89 5.19 0.10 6.22
N VAL A 90 4.38 -0.52 5.33
CA VAL A 90 4.84 -1.59 4.45
C VAL A 90 5.84 -1.06 3.43
N VAL A 91 7.06 -1.62 3.46
CA VAL A 91 8.07 -1.38 2.44
C VAL A 91 8.04 -2.52 1.43
N TRP A 92 7.60 -2.23 0.21
CA TRP A 92 7.57 -3.21 -0.88
C TRP A 92 8.97 -3.42 -1.47
N PRO A 93 9.43 -4.67 -1.65
CA PRO A 93 10.71 -4.92 -2.29
C PRO A 93 10.68 -4.46 -3.75
N THR A 94 11.83 -4.04 -4.27
CA THR A 94 11.98 -3.63 -5.67
C THR A 94 12.23 -4.88 -6.52
N PRO A 95 11.55 -5.04 -7.67
CA PRO A 95 11.79 -6.17 -8.55
C PRO A 95 13.22 -6.12 -9.13
N PRO A 96 13.90 -7.28 -9.32
CA PRO A 96 15.16 -7.36 -10.05
C PRO A 96 15.03 -6.97 -11.53
N GLU A 97 16.17 -6.67 -12.17
CA GLU A 97 16.30 -6.47 -13.63
C GLU A 97 16.39 -7.80 -14.40
#